data_AF-A0A1W1VTY6-F1
#
_entry.id   AF-A0A1W1VTY6-F1
#
_cell.length_a   1.000
_cell.length_b   1.000
_cell.length_c   1.000
_cell.angle_alpha   90.00
_cell.angle_beta   90.00
_cell.angle_gamma   90.00
#
_symmetry.space_group_name_H-M   'P 1'
#
loop_
_entity.id
_entity.type
_entity.pdbx_description
1 polymer ?
#
loop_
_entity_poly.entity_id
_entity_poly.type
_entity_poly.pdbx_seq_one_letter_code
_entity_poly.pdbx_strand_id
1 'polypeptide(L)'
;MKITIHDFIPGGSVLEYVTRPDRPYTPGLKIADVEGEYIDLSLELVGELEVEFGGRKYTGYLPPPVADAVRKGEVKPLAFPRFALRLVVDDAVMEEVWAGDTLPKRKESLVQWLRRKAEKSYDPFEGPYKL
;
A
#
# COMPACT_ATOMS: atom_id res chain seq x y z
N MET A 1 -1.27 19.01 10.53
CA MET A 1 -1.22 17.70 9.85
C MET A 1 -2.35 16.81 10.33
N LYS A 2 -3.19 16.36 9.39
CA LYS A 2 -4.35 15.49 9.62
C LYS A 2 -4.07 14.14 8.99
N ILE A 3 -4.49 13.05 9.64
CA ILE A 3 -4.29 11.69 9.14
C ILE A 3 -5.63 11.00 9.06
N THR A 4 -5.94 10.49 7.88
CA THR A 4 -7.16 9.76 7.59
C THR A 4 -6.78 8.31 7.27
N ILE A 5 -7.47 7.34 7.88
CA ILE A 5 -7.21 5.91 7.67
C ILE A 5 -8.49 5.29 7.13
N HIS A 6 -8.38 4.61 5.99
CA HIS A 6 -9.52 4.11 5.20
C HIS A 6 -9.69 2.60 5.29
N ASP A 7 -8.62 1.85 5.01
CA ASP A 7 -8.66 0.38 4.92
C ASP A 7 -7.43 -0.21 5.60
N PHE A 8 -7.39 -0.15 6.93
CA PHE A 8 -6.25 -0.64 7.71
C PHE A 8 -6.59 -1.96 8.42
N ILE A 9 -5.91 -3.00 7.98
CA ILE A 9 -5.81 -4.31 8.63
C ILE A 9 -4.53 -4.30 9.48
N PRO A 10 -4.64 -4.34 10.83
CA PRO A 10 -3.47 -4.31 11.70
C PRO A 10 -2.55 -5.50 11.45
N GLY A 11 -1.29 -5.23 11.11
CA GLY A 11 -0.32 -6.28 10.78
C GLY A 11 -0.57 -6.95 9.44
N GLY A 12 -1.55 -6.46 8.68
CA GLY A 12 -1.98 -7.03 7.42
C GLY A 12 -0.85 -7.07 6.41
N SER A 13 -0.65 -8.23 5.82
CA SER A 13 0.23 -8.46 4.68
C SER A 13 -0.48 -8.08 3.39
N VAL A 14 0.27 -7.74 2.34
CA VAL A 14 -0.30 -7.53 1.00
C VAL A 14 -1.12 -8.73 0.56
N LEU A 15 -0.69 -9.96 0.90
CA LEU A 15 -1.41 -11.18 0.58
C LEU A 15 -2.84 -11.17 1.13
N GLU A 16 -2.98 -10.75 2.39
CA GLU A 16 -4.31 -10.65 3.01
C GLU A 16 -5.18 -9.67 2.26
N TYR A 17 -4.67 -8.49 1.89
CA TYR A 17 -5.45 -7.50 1.12
C TYR A 17 -5.87 -8.01 -0.25
N VAL A 18 -4.98 -8.67 -0.98
CA VAL A 18 -5.28 -9.08 -2.36
C VAL A 18 -6.11 -10.35 -2.46
N THR A 19 -6.11 -11.16 -1.40
CA THR A 19 -6.93 -12.36 -1.30
C THR A 19 -8.15 -12.16 -0.39
N ARG A 20 -8.54 -10.92 -0.07
CA ARG A 20 -9.72 -10.68 0.76
C ARG A 20 -10.96 -11.36 0.14
N PRO A 21 -11.70 -12.19 0.90
CA PRO A 21 -12.91 -12.82 0.39
C PRO A 21 -14.05 -11.82 0.23
N ASP A 22 -14.04 -10.75 1.02
CA ASP A 22 -15.08 -9.71 1.10
C ASP A 22 -14.82 -8.54 0.15
N ARG A 23 -13.62 -8.43 -0.42
CA ARG A 23 -13.23 -7.31 -1.27
C ARG A 23 -12.26 -7.74 -2.38
N PRO A 24 -12.53 -7.46 -3.66
CA PRO A 24 -11.58 -7.71 -4.73
C PRO A 24 -10.34 -6.82 -4.58
N TYR A 25 -9.17 -7.37 -4.92
CA TYR A 25 -7.96 -6.57 -5.07
C TYR A 25 -8.19 -5.40 -6.03
N THR A 26 -7.81 -4.20 -5.59
CA THR A 26 -7.87 -2.96 -6.38
C THR A 26 -6.49 -2.30 -6.35
N PRO A 27 -5.79 -2.17 -7.48
CA PRO A 27 -4.59 -1.33 -7.57
C PRO A 27 -4.92 0.12 -7.16
N GLY A 28 -4.01 0.77 -6.43
CA GLY A 28 -4.22 2.12 -5.90
C GLY A 28 -5.20 2.18 -4.72
N LEU A 29 -5.51 1.04 -4.07
CA LEU A 29 -6.30 1.05 -2.85
C LEU A 29 -5.60 1.89 -1.78
N LYS A 30 -6.18 3.05 -1.46
CA LYS A 30 -5.70 3.95 -0.42
C LYS A 30 -6.01 3.37 0.96
N ILE A 31 -4.96 3.21 1.75
CA ILE A 31 -5.00 2.70 3.13
C ILE A 31 -5.04 3.86 4.10
N ALA A 32 -4.23 4.88 3.85
CA ALA A 32 -4.17 6.08 4.67
C ALA A 32 -3.69 7.28 3.87
N ASP A 33 -4.17 8.47 4.23
CA ASP A 33 -3.70 9.74 3.73
C ASP A 33 -3.21 10.61 4.90
N VAL A 34 -2.14 11.35 4.65
CA VAL A 34 -1.60 12.37 5.54
C VAL A 34 -1.73 13.71 4.83
N GLU A 35 -2.64 14.56 5.31
CA GLU A 35 -2.83 15.92 4.85
C GLU A 35 -1.91 16.86 5.66
N GLY A 36 -0.91 17.43 5.00
CA GLY A 36 0.04 18.37 5.58
C GLY A 36 -0.30 19.82 5.25
N GLU A 37 0.51 20.75 5.78
CA GLU A 37 0.47 22.15 5.35
C GLU A 37 1.29 22.36 4.06
N TYR A 38 2.25 21.47 3.79
CA TYR A 38 3.23 21.60 2.70
C TYR A 38 3.48 20.32 1.90
N ILE A 39 3.13 19.14 2.45
CA ILE A 39 3.29 17.84 1.79
C ILE A 39 2.10 16.96 2.11
N ASP A 40 1.61 16.24 1.10
CA ASP A 40 0.63 15.19 1.30
C ASP A 40 1.28 13.82 1.06
N LEU A 41 0.91 12.83 1.85
CA LEU A 41 1.35 11.45 1.65
C LEU A 41 0.15 10.53 1.51
N SER A 42 0.22 9.59 0.58
CA SER A 42 -0.76 8.52 0.45
C SER A 42 -0.08 7.16 0.58
N LEU A 43 -0.61 6.32 1.47
CA LEU A 43 -0.23 4.93 1.60
C LEU A 43 -1.22 4.09 0.81
N GLU A 44 -0.75 3.38 -0.20
CA GLU A 44 -1.60 2.61 -1.11
C GLU A 44 -0.99 1.27 -1.53
N LEU A 45 -1.81 0.38 -2.10
CA LEU A 45 -1.35 -0.83 -2.78
C LEU A 45 -0.94 -0.51 -4.21
N VAL A 46 0.33 -0.79 -4.52
CA VAL A 46 0.95 -0.50 -5.83
C VAL A 46 1.48 -1.78 -6.46
N GLY A 47 1.46 -1.82 -7.78
CA GLY A 47 1.88 -2.97 -8.58
C GLY A 47 0.68 -3.77 -9.06
N GLU A 48 0.94 -4.91 -9.68
CA GLU A 48 -0.09 -5.84 -10.10
C GLU A 48 0.17 -7.21 -9.48
N LEU A 49 -0.90 -7.92 -9.16
CA LEU A 49 -0.85 -9.32 -8.78
C LEU A 49 -0.94 -10.17 -10.03
N GLU A 50 0.05 -11.03 -10.29
CA GLU A 50 0.00 -12.03 -11.35
C GLU A 50 0.14 -13.42 -10.75
N VAL A 51 -0.74 -14.34 -11.15
CA VAL A 51 -0.77 -15.72 -10.66
C VAL A 51 -1.04 -16.66 -11.83
N GLU A 52 -0.35 -17.79 -11.90
CA GLU A 52 -0.70 -18.88 -12.81
C GLU A 52 -1.37 -20.03 -12.05
N PHE A 53 -2.57 -20.41 -12.46
CA PHE A 53 -3.33 -21.50 -11.84
C PHE A 53 -4.03 -22.36 -12.89
N GLY A 54 -3.76 -23.66 -12.88
CA GLY A 54 -4.33 -24.59 -13.86
C GLY A 54 -3.98 -24.26 -15.32
N GLY A 55 -2.77 -23.73 -15.57
CA GLY A 55 -2.29 -23.32 -16.89
C GLY A 55 -2.92 -22.02 -17.43
N ARG A 56 -3.61 -21.26 -16.57
CA ARG A 56 -4.14 -19.93 -16.91
C ARG A 56 -3.50 -18.86 -16.05
N LYS A 57 -3.17 -17.73 -16.67
CA LYS A 57 -2.69 -16.53 -15.98
C LYS A 57 -3.86 -15.66 -15.52
N TYR A 58 -3.79 -15.19 -14.29
CA TYR A 58 -4.72 -14.27 -13.65
C TYR A 58 -3.94 -13.02 -13.25
N THR A 59 -4.44 -11.86 -13.66
CA THR A 59 -3.86 -10.55 -13.34
C THR A 59 -4.90 -9.69 -12.63
N GLY A 60 -4.50 -9.05 -11.53
CA GLY A 60 -5.41 -8.23 -10.73
C GLY A 60 -6.35 -9.08 -9.88
N TYR A 61 -7.64 -9.13 -10.24
CA TYR A 61 -8.64 -9.86 -9.47
C TYR A 61 -8.41 -11.38 -9.54
N LEU A 62 -8.32 -12.02 -8.38
CA LEU A 62 -8.28 -13.47 -8.26
C LEU A 62 -9.68 -14.02 -7.97
N PRO A 63 -10.23 -14.93 -8.80
CA PRO A 63 -11.46 -15.61 -8.45
C PRO A 63 -11.25 -16.49 -7.20
N PRO A 64 -12.30 -16.75 -6.40
CA PRO A 64 -12.20 -17.46 -5.12
C PRO A 64 -11.31 -18.71 -5.11
N PRO A 65 -11.41 -19.67 -6.05
CA PRO A 65 -10.54 -20.85 -6.03
C PRO A 65 -9.05 -20.53 -6.18
N VAL A 66 -8.71 -19.48 -6.94
CA VAL A 66 -7.33 -19.04 -7.12
C VAL A 66 -6.87 -18.26 -5.89
N ALA A 67 -7.69 -17.32 -5.39
CA ALA A 67 -7.39 -16.55 -4.19
C ALA A 67 -7.14 -17.46 -2.97
N ASP A 68 -7.96 -18.50 -2.79
CA ASP A 68 -7.80 -19.49 -1.72
C ASP A 68 -6.52 -20.31 -1.86
N ALA A 69 -6.19 -20.75 -3.08
CA ALA A 69 -4.96 -21.50 -3.34
C ALA A 69 -3.70 -20.64 -3.06
N VAL A 70 -3.74 -19.35 -3.42
CA VAL A 70 -2.65 -18.42 -3.07
C VAL A 70 -2.60 -18.18 -1.55
N ARG A 71 -3.74 -18.00 -0.88
CA ARG A 71 -3.81 -17.77 0.58
C ARG A 71 -3.28 -18.96 1.38
N LYS A 72 -3.51 -20.20 0.91
CA LYS A 72 -2.98 -21.43 1.50
C LYS A 72 -1.51 -21.69 1.15
N GLY A 73 -0.91 -20.90 0.27
CA GLY A 73 0.46 -21.09 -0.21
C GLY A 73 0.62 -22.24 -1.20
N GLU A 74 -0.48 -22.78 -1.73
CA GLU A 74 -0.49 -23.83 -2.75
C GLU A 74 -0.05 -23.29 -4.11
N VAL A 75 -0.26 -21.99 -4.34
CA VAL A 75 0.11 -21.28 -5.57
C VAL A 75 0.93 -20.04 -5.19
N LYS A 76 2.07 -19.86 -5.86
CA LYS A 76 2.91 -18.67 -5.69
C LYS A 76 2.59 -17.61 -6.75
N PRO A 77 2.44 -16.33 -6.36
CA PRO A 77 2.36 -15.24 -7.32
C PRO A 77 3.64 -15.13 -8.15
N LEU A 78 3.48 -14.82 -9.43
CA LEU A 78 4.55 -14.48 -10.36
C LEU A 78 5.00 -13.02 -10.17
N ALA A 79 4.04 -12.15 -9.93
CA ALA A 79 4.24 -10.74 -9.55
C ALA A 79 3.35 -10.41 -8.36
N PHE A 80 3.84 -9.55 -7.48
CA PHE A 80 3.14 -9.21 -6.24
C PHE A 80 3.05 -7.70 -6.06
N PRO A 81 1.88 -7.17 -5.64
CA PRO A 81 1.81 -5.79 -5.24
C PRO A 81 2.57 -5.58 -3.94
N ARG A 82 2.71 -4.31 -3.57
CA ARG A 82 3.34 -3.87 -2.32
C ARG A 82 2.57 -2.69 -1.75
N PHE A 83 2.66 -2.50 -0.45
CA PHE A 83 2.33 -1.22 0.13
C PHE A 83 3.40 -0.21 -0.30
N ALA A 84 2.97 0.95 -0.76
CA ALA A 84 3.84 2.05 -1.10
C ALA A 84 3.34 3.32 -0.42
N LEU A 85 4.25 4.04 0.22
CA LEU A 85 4.01 5.40 0.70
C LEU A 85 4.50 6.34 -0.37
N ARG A 86 3.61 7.20 -0.88
CA ARG A 86 3.87 8.10 -1.99
C ARG A 86 3.70 9.54 -1.57
N LEU A 87 4.61 10.39 -2.04
CA LEU A 87 4.50 11.83 -1.97
C LEU A 87 3.50 12.32 -3.00
N VAL A 88 2.52 13.09 -2.56
CA VAL A 88 1.50 13.71 -3.38
C VAL A 88 1.66 15.23 -3.28
N VAL A 89 1.76 15.90 -4.43
CA VAL A 89 1.82 17.36 -4.54
C VAL A 89 0.83 17.77 -5.61
N ASP A 90 -0.09 18.67 -5.28
CA ASP A 90 -1.17 19.12 -6.19
C ASP A 90 -1.93 17.96 -6.85
N ASP A 91 -2.32 16.95 -6.05
CA ASP A 91 -2.98 15.70 -6.48
C ASP A 91 -2.18 14.80 -7.44
N ALA A 92 -0.91 15.14 -7.73
CA ALA A 92 0.00 14.32 -8.52
C ALA A 92 0.97 13.54 -7.62
N VAL A 93 1.09 12.23 -7.88
CA VAL A 93 2.11 11.39 -7.24
C VAL A 93 3.48 11.77 -7.81
N MET A 94 4.36 12.27 -6.95
CA MET A 94 5.70 12.73 -7.34
C MET A 94 6.77 11.65 -7.13
N GLU A 95 6.71 10.93 -6.01
CA GLU A 95 7.75 9.97 -5.64
C GLU A 95 7.23 8.86 -4.71
N GLU A 96 7.81 7.66 -4.81
CA GLU A 96 7.66 6.61 -3.81
C GLU A 96 8.73 6.74 -2.74
N VAL A 97 8.34 7.11 -1.51
CA VAL A 97 9.27 7.35 -0.39
C VAL A 97 9.45 6.13 0.52
N TRP A 98 8.64 5.10 0.31
CA TRP A 98 8.79 3.79 0.97
C TRP A 98 7.96 2.72 0.27
N ALA A 99 8.40 1.47 0.36
CA ALA A 99 7.58 0.31 0.05
C ALA A 99 7.83 -0.87 0.99
N GLY A 100 6.82 -1.73 1.13
CA GLY A 100 6.90 -2.95 1.95
C GLY A 100 5.73 -3.90 1.71
N ASP A 101 5.79 -5.04 2.37
CA ASP A 101 4.87 -6.18 2.21
C ASP A 101 3.87 -6.31 3.38
N THR A 102 4.11 -5.61 4.48
CA THR A 102 3.38 -5.72 5.73
C THR A 102 3.17 -4.36 6.37
N LEU A 103 2.00 -4.17 6.97
CA LEU A 103 1.66 -2.96 7.72
C LEU A 103 2.01 -3.08 9.20
N PRO A 104 2.14 -1.96 9.93
CA PRO A 104 2.27 -1.96 11.38
C PRO A 104 1.12 -2.70 12.06
N LYS A 105 1.42 -3.40 13.17
CA LYS A 105 0.44 -4.20 13.94
C LYS A 105 -0.61 -3.39 14.70
N ARG A 106 -0.44 -2.08 14.81
CA ARG A 106 -1.33 -1.19 15.56
C ARG A 106 -1.57 0.10 14.78
N LYS A 107 -2.77 0.66 14.92
CA LYS A 107 -3.17 1.90 14.25
C LYS A 107 -2.29 3.06 14.71
N GLU A 108 -1.99 3.13 16.00
CA GLU A 108 -1.13 4.16 16.58
C GLU A 108 0.29 4.07 16.03
N SER A 109 0.80 2.85 15.82
CA SER A 109 2.10 2.63 15.20
C SER A 109 2.12 3.07 13.74
N LEU A 110 1.05 2.81 12.98
CA LEU A 110 0.91 3.32 11.62
C LEU A 110 0.86 4.85 11.60
N VAL A 111 0.04 5.46 12.46
CA VAL A 111 -0.07 6.92 12.58
C VAL A 111 1.29 7.54 12.93
N GLN A 112 1.98 7.03 13.94
CA GLN A 112 3.31 7.53 14.33
C GLN A 112 4.34 7.34 13.22
N TRP A 113 4.29 6.21 12.51
CA TRP A 113 5.19 5.93 11.40
C TRP A 113 4.96 6.89 10.22
N LEU A 114 3.69 7.07 9.81
CA LEU A 114 3.29 8.03 8.78
C LEU A 114 3.69 9.46 9.16
N ARG A 115 3.48 9.87 10.42
CA ARG A 115 3.92 11.19 10.92
C ARG A 115 5.42 11.38 10.76
N ARG A 116 6.21 10.42 11.25
CA ARG A 116 7.69 10.48 11.13
C ARG A 116 8.15 10.51 9.69
N LYS A 117 7.45 9.81 8.78
CA LYS A 117 7.77 9.80 7.35
C LYS A 117 7.45 11.14 6.68
N ALA A 118 6.30 11.75 7.00
CA ALA A 118 5.97 13.10 6.58
C ALA A 118 7.02 14.10 7.07
N GLU A 119 7.30 14.11 8.38
CA GLU A 119 8.29 15.02 8.99
C GLU A 119 9.69 14.86 8.38
N LYS A 120 10.13 13.63 8.06
CA LYS A 120 11.43 13.39 7.42
C LYS A 120 11.50 13.78 5.95
N SER A 121 10.37 13.74 5.25
CA SER A 121 10.31 14.14 3.84
C SER A 121 10.24 15.67 3.70
N TYR A 122 10.33 16.39 4.82
CA TYR A 122 10.25 17.85 4.91
C TYR A 122 11.51 18.41 5.59
N ASP A 123 12.33 19.17 4.86
CA ASP A 123 13.32 20.07 5.44
C ASP A 123 12.83 21.53 5.28
N PRO A 124 12.44 22.23 6.37
CA PRO A 124 11.96 23.61 6.31
C PRO A 124 13.03 24.63 5.88
N PHE A 125 14.31 24.26 5.88
CA PHE A 125 15.42 25.16 5.57
C PHE A 125 16.01 24.95 4.17
N GLU A 126 15.63 23.87 3.48
CA GLU A 126 16.20 23.53 2.16
C GLU A 126 15.17 23.54 1.02
N GLY A 127 13.90 23.84 1.32
CA GLY A 127 12.83 23.84 0.32
C GLY A 127 12.48 22.42 -0.15
N PRO A 128 11.54 22.26 -1.11
CA PRO A 128 10.96 20.96 -1.43
C PRO A 128 11.90 19.95 -2.12
N TYR A 129 13.21 20.20 -2.25
CA TYR A 129 14.14 19.26 -2.89
C TYR A 129 15.53 19.31 -2.27
N LYS A 130 15.93 18.21 -1.63
CA LYS A 130 17.31 17.72 -1.69
C LYS A 130 17.31 16.21 -1.94
N LEU A 131 17.45 15.85 -3.22
CA LEU A 131 18.07 14.59 -3.65
C LEU A 131 19.59 14.73 -3.51
#